data_AF-A0A956QLH9-F1
#
_entry.id   AF-A0A956QLH9-F1
#
_cell.length_a   1.000
_cell.length_b   1.000
_cell.length_c   1.000
_cell.angle_alpha   90.00
_cell.angle_beta   90.00
_cell.angle_gamma   90.00
#
_symmetry.space_group_name_H-M   'P 1'
#
loop_
_entity.id
_entity.type
_entity.pdbx_description
1 polymer ?
#
loop_
_entity_poly.entity_id
_entity_poly.type
_entity_poly.pdbx_seq_one_letter_code
_entity_poly.pdbx_strand_id
1 'polypeptide(L)'
;MQSERTLESKRVFEGRLISVDVLKVELEDGSHTSREIVVHPDAVCAVVVNRQRQIALVKQYRKPLEKAILEIPAGKIDAGE
;
A
#
# COMPACT_ATOMS: atom_id res chain seq x y z
N MET A 1 -4.52 12.41 -17.96
CA MET A 1 -4.29 12.45 -16.50
C MET A 1 -3.17 13.45 -16.27
N GLN A 2 -3.42 14.42 -15.39
CA GLN A 2 -2.42 15.39 -14.94
C GLN A 2 -1.35 14.63 -14.17
N SER A 3 -0.06 14.80 -14.53
CA SER A 3 1.05 14.04 -13.96
C SER A 3 1.95 14.96 -13.14
N GLU A 4 2.04 14.74 -11.83
CA GLU A 4 3.07 15.36 -10.98
C GLU A 4 4.44 14.78 -11.37
N ARG A 5 5.39 15.63 -11.75
CA ARG A 5 6.74 15.17 -12.09
C ARG A 5 7.57 15.06 -10.82
N THR A 6 8.13 13.87 -10.56
CA THR A 6 9.13 13.71 -9.49
C THR A 6 10.46 14.32 -9.94
N LEU A 7 10.96 15.27 -9.15
CA LEU A 7 12.24 15.95 -9.37
C LEU A 7 13.37 15.29 -8.58
N GLU A 8 13.08 14.85 -7.35
CA GLU A 8 14.03 14.24 -6.44
C GLU A 8 13.31 13.21 -5.58
N SER A 9 14.01 12.13 -5.22
CA SER A 9 13.54 11.14 -4.26
C SER A 9 14.62 10.87 -3.22
N LYS A 10 14.26 10.95 -1.95
CA LYS A 10 15.16 10.66 -0.84
C LYS A 10 14.50 9.69 0.14
N ARG A 11 15.16 8.55 0.37
CA ARG A 11 14.79 7.65 1.45
C ARG A 11 15.13 8.28 2.80
N VAL A 12 14.12 8.43 3.66
CA VAL A 12 14.28 8.99 5.01
C VAL A 12 14.11 7.95 6.11
N PHE A 13 13.50 6.80 5.78
CA PHE A 13 13.35 5.67 6.69
C PHE A 13 13.42 4.35 5.93
N GLU A 14 14.07 3.36 6.52
CA GLU A 14 14.15 2.00 6.00
C GLU A 14 13.97 1.00 7.14
N GLY A 15 12.89 0.23 7.08
CA GLY A 15 12.59 -0.84 8.02
C GLY A 15 12.55 -2.20 7.34
N ARG A 16 12.21 -3.25 8.10
CA ARG A 16 12.16 -4.63 7.59
C ARG A 16 11.11 -4.85 6.48
N LEU A 17 9.97 -4.16 6.57
CA LEU A 17 8.83 -4.36 5.67
C LEU A 17 8.54 -3.16 4.77
N ILE A 18 8.78 -1.94 5.27
CA ILE A 18 8.45 -0.70 4.56
C ILE A 18 9.64 0.24 4.59
N SER A 19 9.68 1.13 3.60
CA SER A 19 10.51 2.33 3.60
C SER A 19 9.64 3.58 3.45
N VAL A 20 10.19 4.74 3.79
CA VAL A 20 9.55 6.04 3.52
C VAL A 20 10.47 6.87 2.66
N ASP A 21 9.94 7.31 1.53
CA ASP A 21 10.62 8.18 0.58
C ASP A 21 9.95 9.57 0.59
N VAL A 22 10.75 10.62 0.74
CA VAL A 22 10.31 12.01 0.56
C VAL A 22 10.66 12.42 -0.86
N LEU A 23 9.63 12.69 -1.65
CA LEU A 23 9.75 13.13 -3.03
C LEU A 23 9.60 14.64 -3.11
N LYS A 24 10.47 15.31 -3.87
CA LYS A 24 10.20 16.66 -4.37
C LYS A 24 9.47 16.54 -5.70
N VAL A 25 8.31 17.18 -5.83
CA VAL A 25 7.47 17.12 -7.03
C VAL A 25 7.21 18.50 -7.61
N GLU A 26 7.08 18.56 -8.93
CA GLU A 26 6.61 19.72 -9.70
C GLU A 26 5.13 19.53 -10.04
N LEU A 27 4.33 20.52 -9.65
CA LEU A 27 2.91 20.61 -10.00
C LEU A 27 2.74 21.25 -11.37
N GLU A 28 1.54 21.17 -11.94
CA GLU A 28 1.29 21.70 -13.29
C GLU A 28 1.45 23.21 -13.42
N ASP A 29 1.30 23.94 -12.32
CA ASP A 29 1.53 25.38 -12.25
C ASP A 29 3.03 25.74 -12.13
N GLY A 30 3.92 24.74 -12.20
CA GLY A 30 5.36 24.88 -12.05
C GLY A 30 5.82 25.07 -10.61
N SER A 31 4.91 25.05 -9.63
CA SER A 31 5.27 25.11 -8.22
C SER A 31 5.86 23.79 -7.74
N HIS A 32 6.70 23.88 -6.69
CA HIS A 32 7.34 22.71 -6.09
C HIS A 32 6.78 22.43 -4.71
N THR A 33 6.53 21.15 -4.43
CA THR A 33 6.10 20.68 -3.11
C THR A 33 6.70 19.30 -2.80
N SER A 34 6.37 18.74 -1.63
CA SER A 34 6.86 17.42 -1.21
C SER A 34 5.74 16.39 -1.09
N ARG A 35 6.10 15.11 -1.24
CA ARG A 35 5.25 13.94 -0.95
C ARG A 35 6.02 12.99 -0.05
N GLU A 36 5.40 12.52 1.02
CA GLU A 36 5.92 11.43 1.84
C GLU A 36 5.22 10.13 1.43
N ILE A 37 5.98 9.19 0.89
CA ILE A 37 5.45 7.95 0.33
C ILE A 37 5.94 6.78 1.16
N VAL A 38 5.00 6.04 1.75
CA VAL A 38 5.27 4.72 2.34
C VAL A 38 5.36 3.71 1.20
N VAL A 39 6.53 3.13 1.01
CA VAL A 39 6.76 2.05 0.04
C VAL A 39 6.59 0.73 0.77
N HIS A 40 5.68 -0.10 0.28
CA HIS A 40 5.35 -1.42 0.81
C HIS A 40 5.32 -2.43 -0.36
N PRO A 41 5.72 -3.70 -0.15
CA PRO A 41 5.61 -4.74 -1.15
C PRO A 41 4.20 -4.88 -1.74
N ASP A 42 4.10 -5.35 -2.97
CA ASP A 42 2.80 -5.61 -3.58
C ASP A 42 2.03 -6.67 -2.78
N ALA A 43 0.70 -6.54 -2.83
CA ALA A 43 -0.20 -7.44 -2.15
C ALA A 43 -1.43 -7.71 -3.01
N VAL A 44 -1.98 -8.91 -2.85
CA VAL A 44 -3.18 -9.37 -3.54
C VAL A 44 -4.26 -9.72 -2.52
N CYS A 45 -5.51 -9.60 -2.94
CA CYS A 45 -6.65 -10.05 -2.17
C CYS A 45 -7.62 -10.82 -3.07
N ALA A 46 -8.38 -11.73 -2.47
CA ALA A 46 -9.30 -12.59 -3.20
C ALA A 46 -10.72 -12.50 -2.61
N VAL A 47 -11.70 -12.26 -3.48
CA VAL A 47 -13.12 -12.41 -3.15
C VAL A 47 -13.56 -13.79 -3.63
N VAL A 48 -13.59 -14.75 -2.71
CA VAL A 48 -13.99 -16.13 -3.03
C VAL A 48 -15.49 -16.28 -2.82
N VAL A 49 -16.23 -16.58 -3.90
CA VAL A 49 -17.69 -16.72 -3.89
C VAL A 49 -18.08 -18.18 -4.12
N ASN A 50 -18.88 -18.76 -3.22
CA ASN A 50 -19.36 -20.14 -3.39
C ASN A 50 -20.65 -20.20 -4.23
N ARG A 51 -21.14 -21.42 -4.51
CA ARG A 51 -22.37 -21.65 -5.32
C ARG A 51 -23.63 -21.05 -4.68
N GLN A 52 -23.62 -20.84 -3.37
CA GLN A 52 -24.69 -20.21 -2.59
C GLN A 52 -24.55 -18.68 -2.50
N ARG A 53 -23.64 -18.06 -3.27
CA ARG A 53 -23.34 -16.63 -3.27
C ARG A 53 -22.85 -16.08 -1.93
N GLN A 54 -22.20 -16.92 -1.12
CA GLN A 54 -21.55 -16.49 0.11
C GLN A 54 -20.07 -16.17 -0.16
N ILE A 55 -19.52 -15.21 0.57
CA ILE A 55 -18.13 -14.76 0.46
C ILE A 55 -17.30 -15.38 1.59
N ALA A 56 -16.14 -15.94 1.26
CA ALA A 56 -15.18 -16.37 2.27
C ALA A 56 -14.50 -15.16 2.91
N LEU A 57 -14.54 -15.11 4.24
CA LEU A 57 -13.91 -14.06 5.05
C LEU A 57 -13.03 -14.71 6.12
N VAL A 58 -12.03 -13.98 6.57
CA VAL A 58 -11.17 -14.35 7.70
C VAL A 58 -11.30 -13.32 8.81
N LYS A 59 -11.19 -13.77 10.07
CA LYS A 59 -11.13 -12.89 11.23
C LYS A 59 -9.70 -12.83 11.72
N GLN A 60 -9.01 -11.72 11.45
CA GLN A 60 -7.58 -11.57 11.74
C GLN A 60 -7.33 -10.39 12.68
N TYR A 61 -6.45 -10.60 13.67
CA TYR A 61 -5.98 -9.51 14.54
C TYR A 61 -5.02 -8.60 13.78
N ARG A 62 -5.34 -7.31 13.72
CA ARG A 62 -4.50 -6.28 13.11
C ARG A 62 -3.92 -5.42 14.21
N LYS A 63 -2.61 -5.59 14.49
CA LYS A 63 -1.89 -4.83 15.52
C LYS A 63 -2.08 -3.30 15.39
N PRO A 64 -2.03 -2.68 14.19
CA PRO A 64 -2.26 -1.24 14.06
C PRO A 64 -3.65 -0.76 14.53
N LEU A 65 -4.64 -1.65 14.58
CA LEU A 65 -6.00 -1.34 15.03
C LEU A 65 -6.29 -1.90 16.43
N GLU A 66 -5.33 -2.62 17.02
CA GLU A 66 -5.44 -3.31 18.31
C GLU A 66 -6.71 -4.21 18.44
N LYS A 67 -7.21 -4.75 17.31
CA LYS A 67 -8.42 -5.57 17.30
C LYS A 67 -8.45 -6.60 16.17
N ALA A 68 -9.30 -7.61 16.35
CA ALA A 68 -9.65 -8.55 15.28
C ALA A 68 -10.71 -7.95 14.36
N ILE A 69 -10.41 -7.90 13.06
CA ILE A 69 -11.34 -7.43 12.03
C ILE A 69 -11.74 -8.58 11.11
N LEU A 70 -12.93 -8.47 10.53
CA LEU A 70 -13.39 -9.37 9.49
C LEU A 70 -12.92 -8.80 8.15
N GLU A 71 -12.15 -9.56 7.39
CA GLU A 71 -11.53 -9.13 6.13
C GLU A 71 -11.59 -10.25 5.08
N ILE A 72 -11.43 -9.89 3.81
CA ILE A 72 -11.23 -10.87 2.74
C ILE A 72 -9.81 -11.48 2.84
N PRO A 73 -9.60 -12.73 2.42
CA PRO A 73 -8.27 -13.30 2.32
C PRO A 73 -7.34 -12.41 1.47
N ALA A 74 -6.16 -12.12 2.00
CA ALA A 74 -5.14 -11.32 1.34
C ALA A 74 -3.74 -11.76 1.74
N GLY A 75 -2.75 -11.50 0.88
CA GLY A 75 -1.35 -11.85 1.10
C GLY A 75 -0.43 -10.87 0.37
N LYS A 76 0.82 -10.81 0.81
CA LYS A 76 1.88 -10.10 0.06
C LYS A 76 2.38 -11.02 -1.05
N ILE A 77 2.89 -10.42 -2.11
CA ILE A 77 3.59 -11.14 -3.16
C ILE A 77 5.04 -11.30 -2.70
N ASP A 78 5.51 -12.54 -2.61
CA ASP A 78 6.90 -12.82 -2.30
C ASP A 78 7.79 -12.70 -3.55
N ALA A 79 9.09 -12.49 -3.35
CA ALA A 79 10.00 -12.29 -4.46
C ALA A 79 10.09 -13.55 -5.34
N GLY A 80 9.66 -13.44 -6.59
CA GLY A 80 9.70 -14.53 -7.58
C GLY A 80 8.37 -15.27 -7.78
N GLU A 81 7.29 -14.84 -7.12
CA GLU A 81 5.91 -15.25 -7.42
C GLU A 81 5.30 -14.49 -8.62
#